data_AF-A0A968ZKC1-F1
#
_entry.id   AF-A0A968ZKC1-F1
#
_cell.length_a   1.000
_cell.length_b   1.000
_cell.length_c   1.000
_cell.angle_alpha   90.00
_cell.angle_beta   90.00
_cell.angle_gamma   90.00
#
_symmetry.space_group_name_H-M   'P 1'
#
loop_
_entity.id
_entity.type
_entity.pdbx_description
1 polymer ?
#
loop_
_entity_poly.entity_id
_entity_poly.type
_entity_poly.pdbx_seq_one_letter_code
_entity_poly.pdbx_strand_id
1 'polypeptide(L)'
;MAYTLALVDEGLLDLTNFKTPDPWSSFYAREALGIKTWDLYDQVIGAYGATLERLLSVGGDMELQTLEEKQESRFKTGGVIPGAI
;
A
#
# COMPACT_ATOMS: atom_id res chain seq x y z
N MET A 1 -42.90 13.76 28.02
CA MET A 1 -41.51 14.22 28.18
C MET A 1 -40.88 13.39 29.29
N ALA A 2 -39.62 12.98 29.15
CA ALA A 2 -38.92 12.17 30.14
C ALA A 2 -37.58 12.82 30.49
N TYR A 3 -37.23 12.82 31.78
CA TYR A 3 -36.00 13.40 32.31
C TYR A 3 -35.44 12.48 33.38
N THR A 4 -34.11 12.36 33.43
CA THR A 4 -33.39 11.58 34.44
C THR A 4 -32.52 12.52 35.25
N LEU A 5 -32.64 12.47 36.57
CA LEU A 5 -31.80 13.21 37.51
C LEU A 5 -31.05 12.23 38.38
N ALA A 6 -29.77 12.52 38.63
CA ALA A 6 -28.92 11.75 39.51
C ALA A 6 -28.08 12.73 40.36
N LEU A 7 -27.82 12.36 41.62
CA LEU A 7 -26.95 13.09 42.53
C LEU A 7 -25.84 12.14 43.00
N VAL A 8 -24.60 12.61 42.98
CA VAL A 8 -23.40 11.85 43.35
C VAL A 8 -22.49 12.75 44.17
N ASP A 9 -21.76 12.17 45.12
CA ASP A 9 -20.78 12.88 45.94
C ASP A 9 -19.54 13.28 45.12
N GLU A 10 -19.07 14.52 45.30
CA GLU A 10 -17.90 15.06 44.59
C GLU A 10 -16.63 14.23 44.83
N GLY A 11 -16.44 13.71 46.04
CA GLY A 11 -15.27 12.88 46.36
C GLY A 11 -15.21 11.60 45.53
N LEU A 12 -16.34 11.04 45.12
CA LEU A 12 -16.38 9.91 44.19
C LEU A 12 -16.09 10.35 42.74
N LEU A 13 -16.59 11.52 42.33
CA LEU A 13 -16.36 12.06 41.00
C LEU A 13 -14.88 12.42 40.78
N ASP A 14 -14.23 12.94 41.82
CA ASP A 14 -12.84 13.39 41.79
C ASP A 14 -11.83 12.25 41.65
N LEU A 15 -12.15 11.03 42.12
CA LEU A 15 -11.26 9.87 41.99
C LEU A 15 -10.88 9.56 40.53
N THR A 16 -11.76 9.90 39.60
CA THR A 16 -11.57 9.63 38.16
C THR A 16 -11.67 10.87 37.28
N ASN A 17 -11.77 12.06 37.89
CA ASN A 17 -12.05 13.32 37.20
C ASN A 17 -13.28 13.20 36.28
N PHE A 18 -14.35 12.64 36.83
CA PHE A 18 -15.57 12.34 36.08
C PHE A 18 -16.15 13.61 35.45
N LYS A 19 -16.59 13.51 34.19
CA LYS A 19 -17.28 14.59 33.48
C LYS A 19 -18.73 14.22 33.29
N THR A 20 -19.63 15.13 33.67
CA THR A 20 -21.06 14.97 33.42
C THR A 20 -21.31 14.74 31.93
N PRO A 21 -21.97 13.63 31.54
CA PRO A 21 -22.22 13.34 30.14
C PRO A 21 -23.03 14.46 29.48
N ASP A 22 -22.57 14.91 28.30
CA ASP A 22 -23.32 15.78 27.39
C ASP A 22 -23.91 14.94 26.25
N PRO A 23 -25.22 14.65 26.28
CA PRO A 23 -25.87 13.84 25.25
C PRO A 23 -25.84 14.52 23.88
N TRP A 24 -25.95 15.85 23.82
CA TRP A 24 -26.02 16.56 22.55
C TRP A 24 -24.73 16.39 21.75
N SER A 25 -23.59 16.70 22.38
CA SER A 25 -22.29 16.53 21.73
C SER A 25 -22.02 15.08 21.33
N SER A 26 -22.56 14.11 22.08
CA SER A 26 -22.38 12.68 21.79
C SER A 26 -23.20 12.21 20.58
N PHE A 27 -24.47 12.62 20.49
CA PHE A 27 -25.35 12.23 19.38
C PHE A 27 -25.06 12.98 18.08
N TYR A 28 -24.54 14.20 18.18
CA TYR A 28 -24.20 15.04 17.02
C TYR A 28 -22.68 15.13 16.79
N ALA A 29 -21.93 14.16 17.31
CA ALA A 29 -20.49 14.09 17.08
C ALA A 29 -20.17 13.88 15.59
N ARG A 30 -19.05 14.44 15.12
CA ARG A 30 -18.52 14.10 13.80
C ARG A 30 -17.97 12.67 13.83
N GLU A 31 -18.50 11.80 12.99
CA GLU A 31 -17.99 10.44 12.87
C GLU A 31 -16.69 10.38 12.06
N ALA A 32 -15.86 9.40 12.37
CA ALA A 32 -14.66 9.12 11.59
C ALA A 32 -15.03 8.62 10.18
N LEU A 33 -14.17 8.90 9.20
CA LEU A 33 -14.35 8.38 7.85
C LEU A 33 -14.24 6.83 7.88
N GLY A 34 -15.37 6.14 7.73
CA GLY A 34 -15.46 4.68 7.79
C GLY A 34 -14.94 3.94 6.55
N ILE A 35 -14.35 4.66 5.58
CA ILE A 35 -13.88 4.09 4.33
C ILE A 35 -12.35 3.99 4.36
N LYS A 36 -11.84 2.82 3.96
CA LYS A 36 -10.42 2.64 3.68
C LYS A 36 -10.19 2.88 2.20
N THR A 37 -9.39 3.89 1.87
CA THR A 37 -9.01 4.19 0.48
C THR A 37 -7.77 3.38 0.10
N TRP A 38 -7.78 2.84 -1.12
CA TRP A 38 -6.67 2.10 -1.71
C TRP A 38 -6.42 2.63 -3.13
N ASP A 39 -5.18 2.64 -3.58
CA ASP A 39 -4.81 3.02 -4.95
C ASP A 39 -3.75 2.07 -5.54
N LEU A 40 -3.53 2.18 -6.85
CA LEU A 40 -2.60 1.37 -7.63
C LEU A 40 -1.34 2.17 -8.05
N TYR A 41 -1.12 3.37 -7.51
CA TYR A 41 -0.04 4.24 -8.01
C TYR A 41 1.35 3.57 -7.89
N ASP A 42 1.56 2.82 -6.80
CA ASP A 42 2.79 2.06 -6.57
C ASP A 42 3.07 1.03 -7.68
N GLN A 43 2.03 0.39 -8.20
CA GLN A 43 2.14 -0.62 -9.26
C GLN A 43 2.37 0.00 -10.64
N VAL A 44 1.92 1.24 -10.86
CA VAL A 44 1.96 1.89 -12.18
C VAL A 44 3.22 2.73 -12.38
N ILE A 45 3.68 3.45 -11.36
CA ILE A 45 4.85 4.35 -11.47
C ILE A 45 6.13 3.56 -11.80
N GLY A 46 6.29 2.34 -11.29
CA GLY A 46 7.44 1.47 -11.59
C GLY A 46 7.38 0.72 -12.93
N ALA A 47 6.19 0.58 -13.55
CA ALA A 47 6.01 -0.26 -14.73
C ALA A 47 6.66 0.30 -16.01
N TYR A 48 6.79 1.62 -16.11
CA TYR A 48 7.34 2.28 -17.29
C TYR A 48 8.86 2.46 -17.27
N GLY A 49 9.51 2.38 -16.10
CA GLY A 49 10.97 2.52 -15.98
C GLY A 49 11.74 1.42 -16.72
N ALA A 50 11.30 0.16 -16.57
CA ALA A 50 11.95 -1.00 -17.19
C ALA A 50 11.71 -1.12 -18.70
N THR A 51 10.55 -0.64 -19.20
CA THR A 51 10.21 -0.73 -20.63
C THR A 51 10.96 0.33 -21.44
N LEU A 52 11.21 1.51 -20.88
CA LEU A 52 11.96 2.58 -21.54
C LEU A 52 13.45 2.22 -21.68
N GLU A 53 14.04 1.61 -20.65
CA GLU A 53 15.45 1.16 -20.66
C GLU A 53 15.73 0.16 -21.80
N ARG A 54 14.80 -0.79 -22.04
CA ARG A 54 14.91 -1.77 -23.13
C ARG A 54 14.71 -1.18 -24.53
N LEU A 55 13.99 -0.06 -24.65
CA LEU A 55 13.82 0.63 -25.95
C LEU A 55 15.05 1.49 -26.29
N LEU A 56 15.66 2.10 -25.28
CA LEU A 56 16.88 2.90 -25.42
C LEU A 56 18.13 2.03 -25.66
N SER A 57 18.15 0.76 -25.25
CA SER A 57 19.25 -0.18 -25.50
C SER A 57 19.30 -0.75 -26.93
N VAL A 58 18.26 -0.55 -27.75
CA VAL A 58 18.17 -1.09 -29.13
C VAL A 58 18.83 -0.14 -30.17
N GLY A 59 19.25 1.06 -29.76
CA GLY A 59 19.74 2.11 -30.67
C GLY A 59 21.27 2.27 -30.75
N GLY A 60 22.06 1.27 -30.38
CA GLY A 60 23.50 1.45 -30.13
C GLY A 60 24.42 0.34 -30.65
N ASP A 61 24.12 -0.29 -31.79
CA ASP A 61 25.12 -1.11 -32.48
C ASP A 61 24.84 -1.20 -34.00
N MET A 62 25.40 -0.27 -34.76
CA MET A 62 25.65 -0.42 -36.19
C MET A 62 27.16 -0.23 -36.43
N GLU A 63 28.00 -0.92 -35.66
CA GLU A 63 29.41 -1.05 -36.01
C GLU A 63 29.61 -2.30 -36.86
N LEU A 64 30.05 -2.08 -38.11
CA LEU A 64 30.41 -3.12 -39.06
C LEU A 64 31.41 -4.10 -38.43
N GLN A 65 31.03 -5.36 -38.27
CA GLN A 65 32.00 -6.46 -38.21
C GLN A 65 31.67 -7.51 -39.27
N THR A 66 32.59 -7.56 -40.24
CA THR A 66 32.70 -8.51 -41.33
C THR A 66 32.89 -9.94 -40.82
N LEU A 67 32.11 -10.85 -41.41
CA LEU A 67 32.38 -12.27 -41.68
C LEU A 67 33.45 -12.96 -40.82
N GLU A 68 33.04 -13.92 -39.98
CA GLU A 68 33.69 -15.24 -39.96
C GLU A 68 32.86 -16.31 -39.25
N GLU A 69 33.06 -17.53 -39.74
CA GLU A 69 32.34 -18.77 -39.47
C GLU A 69 32.42 -19.23 -38.01
N LYS A 70 31.40 -19.94 -37.51
CA LYS A 70 31.43 -21.41 -37.26
C LYS A 70 30.40 -21.87 -36.22
N GLN A 71 29.73 -22.94 -36.62
CA GLN A 71 29.26 -24.08 -35.82
C GLN A 71 28.20 -23.88 -34.74
N GLU A 72 27.04 -24.48 -35.05
CA GLU A 72 26.08 -25.01 -34.11
C GLU A 72 26.74 -25.70 -32.91
N SER A 73 26.21 -25.44 -31.72
CA SER A 73 26.09 -26.47 -30.69
C SER A 73 24.75 -26.33 -29.98
N ARG A 74 23.75 -27.02 -30.56
CA ARG A 74 22.60 -27.53 -29.81
C ARG A 74 23.16 -28.40 -28.70
N PHE A 75 22.87 -28.12 -27.42
CA PHE A 75 22.38 -29.14 -26.48
C PHE A 75 21.85 -28.52 -25.17
N LYS A 76 20.85 -29.22 -24.63
CA LYS A 76 19.90 -28.85 -23.56
C LYS A 76 20.46 -29.01 -22.13
N THR A 77 19.62 -28.54 -21.19
CA THR A 77 19.23 -29.15 -19.88
C THR A 77 19.64 -28.25 -18.72
N GLY A 78 18.85 -27.99 -17.67
CA GLY A 78 17.54 -28.46 -17.23
C GLY A 78 17.41 -28.16 -15.73
N GLY A 79 16.17 -28.04 -15.21
CA GLY A 79 15.88 -27.86 -13.78
C GLY A 79 16.31 -26.49 -13.23
N VAL A 80 15.69 -25.88 -12.23
CA VAL A 80 14.81 -26.35 -11.16
C VAL A 80 13.91 -25.18 -10.80
N ILE A 81 12.62 -25.41 -10.58
CA ILE A 81 11.75 -24.44 -9.89
C ILE A 81 11.85 -24.79 -8.40
N PRO A 82 12.25 -23.84 -7.54
CA PRO A 82 11.71 -23.84 -6.19
C PRO A 82 11.03 -22.49 -5.94
N GLY A 83 9.71 -22.55 -5.76
CA GLY A 83 9.01 -21.57 -4.95
C GLY A 83 9.25 -21.82 -3.47
N ALA A 84 8.81 -20.85 -2.66
CA ALA A 84 8.95 -20.75 -1.19
C ALA A 84 10.40 -20.43 -0.78
N ILE A 85 10.70 -19.23 -0.27
CA ILE A 85 10.06 -18.49 0.82
C ILE A 85 10.23 -16.99 0.56
#